data_AF-A0AAJ7QMG5-F1
#
_entry.id   AF-A0AAJ7QMG5-F1
#
_cell.length_a   1.000
_cell.length_b   1.000
_cell.length_c   1.000
_cell.angle_alpha   90.00
_cell.angle_beta   90.00
_cell.angle_gamma   90.00
#
_symmetry.space_group_name_H-M   'P 1'
#
loop_
_entity.id
_entity.type
_entity.pdbx_description
1 polymer ?
#
loop_
_entity_poly.entity_id
_entity_poly.type
_entity_poly.pdbx_seq_one_letter_code
_entity_poly.pdbx_strand_id
1 'polypeptide(L)'
;MKEHLVQEQEQLRQECLHLQSRLDAVQSDCQKEREEKLLLREQLWQSGAELQQQADFCSGLGSATCSLLWSCSASEDTVTHWLADGKLQSFLTVAGQTLESFVRSLDSEVKTQTEDHNSQEHQFVLALAGTITNIAAVTSGRNFLSSEAHILLDTLVKLLELMKPGVFPKLKVLMLMALYNVSISVKGLKYIIENPGLMPLIWTLLNDGDWEVCLHSLRLLQSVLLEEEVLLPLGSSLLDPDLQARVSQLTSSVKPSLRQAAQQTLEDLQALQQGRG
;
A
#
# COMPACT_ATOMS: atom_id res chain seq x y z
N MET A 1 -87.07 9.48 2.59
CA MET A 1 -86.14 10.60 2.39
C MET A 1 -85.44 11.02 3.69
N LYS A 2 -86.16 11.26 4.79
CA LYS A 2 -85.59 11.65 6.09
C LYS A 2 -84.76 10.55 6.78
N GLU A 3 -85.21 9.29 6.72
CA GLU A 3 -84.46 8.15 7.29
C GLU A 3 -83.17 7.84 6.52
N HIS A 4 -83.19 7.96 5.20
CA HIS A 4 -82.02 7.74 4.35
C HIS A 4 -80.90 8.76 4.64
N LEU A 5 -81.28 10.03 4.90
CA LEU A 5 -80.35 11.08 5.32
C LEU A 5 -79.76 10.83 6.72
N VAL A 6 -80.54 10.28 7.66
CA VAL A 6 -80.06 9.94 9.01
C VAL A 6 -79.09 8.77 8.96
N GLN A 7 -79.35 7.78 8.12
CA GLN A 7 -78.48 6.61 7.95
C GLN A 7 -77.15 6.98 7.27
N GLU A 8 -77.20 7.85 6.26
CA GLU A 8 -76.01 8.41 5.60
C GLU A 8 -75.18 9.27 6.57
N GLN A 9 -75.84 10.08 7.41
CA GLN A 9 -75.16 10.87 8.44
C GLN A 9 -74.45 9.99 9.49
N GLU A 10 -75.08 8.90 9.91
CA GLU A 10 -74.48 7.96 10.87
C GLU A 10 -73.31 7.18 10.25
N GLN A 11 -73.42 6.79 8.97
CA GLN A 11 -72.32 6.15 8.25
C GLN A 11 -71.11 7.08 8.11
N LEU A 12 -71.32 8.34 7.70
CA LEU A 12 -70.26 9.34 7.62
C LEU A 12 -69.60 9.58 8.98
N ARG A 13 -70.39 9.56 10.06
CA ARG A 13 -69.86 9.71 11.43
C ARG A 13 -68.96 8.54 11.82
N GLN A 14 -69.34 7.31 11.48
CA GLN A 14 -68.52 6.12 11.71
C GLN A 14 -67.24 6.13 10.88
N GLU A 15 -67.32 6.56 9.62
CA GLU A 15 -66.16 6.73 8.75
C GLU A 15 -65.20 7.81 9.28
N CYS A 16 -65.72 8.95 9.76
CA CYS A 16 -64.89 9.98 10.40
C CYS A 16 -64.15 9.43 11.63
N LEU A 17 -64.84 8.68 12.50
CA LEU A 17 -64.22 8.08 13.70
C LEU A 17 -63.13 7.05 13.32
N HIS A 18 -63.39 6.23 12.31
CA HIS A 18 -62.43 5.25 11.82
C HIS A 18 -61.18 5.92 11.22
N LEU A 19 -61.37 6.94 10.38
CA LEU A 19 -60.27 7.72 9.80
C LEU A 19 -59.47 8.45 10.88
N GLN A 20 -60.13 9.00 11.89
CA GLN A 20 -59.47 9.66 13.01
C GLN A 20 -58.60 8.67 13.81
N SER A 21 -59.14 7.49 14.14
CA SER A 21 -58.36 6.44 14.81
C SER A 21 -57.15 5.98 13.99
N ARG A 22 -57.29 5.86 12.67
CA ARG A 22 -56.17 5.52 11.77
C ARG A 22 -55.13 6.63 11.70
N LEU A 23 -55.56 7.89 11.66
CA LEU A 23 -54.66 9.04 11.68
C LEU A 23 -53.85 9.06 12.97
N ASP A 24 -54.50 8.88 14.13
CA ASP A 24 -53.85 8.87 15.43
C ASP A 24 -52.84 7.72 15.55
N ALA A 25 -53.18 6.53 15.03
CA ALA A 25 -52.27 5.39 14.99
C ALA A 25 -51.02 5.68 14.14
N VAL A 26 -51.20 6.19 12.92
CA VAL A 26 -50.09 6.55 12.03
C VAL A 26 -49.24 7.69 12.62
N GLN A 27 -49.86 8.67 13.29
CA GLN A 27 -49.13 9.73 13.98
C GLN A 27 -48.29 9.19 15.14
N SER A 28 -48.83 8.26 15.94
CA SER A 28 -48.09 7.62 17.02
C SER A 28 -46.91 6.80 16.50
N ASP A 29 -47.11 6.02 15.44
CA ASP A 29 -46.04 5.21 14.87
C ASP A 29 -44.97 6.07 14.19
N CYS A 30 -45.35 7.13 13.49
CA CYS A 30 -44.42 8.12 12.93
C CYS A 30 -43.57 8.80 14.02
N GLN A 31 -44.17 9.11 15.17
CA GLN A 31 -43.43 9.68 16.31
C GLN A 31 -42.43 8.67 16.90
N LYS A 32 -42.81 7.40 17.07
CA LYS A 32 -41.90 6.34 17.52
C LYS A 32 -40.74 6.13 16.55
N GLU A 33 -41.02 6.01 15.25
CA GLU A 33 -39.98 5.87 14.23
C GLU A 33 -39.02 7.06 14.23
N ARG A 34 -39.52 8.27 14.48
CA ARG A 34 -38.69 9.47 14.59
C ARG A 34 -37.76 9.41 15.81
N GLU A 35 -38.26 8.96 16.96
CA GLU A 35 -37.48 8.80 18.18
C GLU A 35 -36.40 7.72 18.01
N GLU A 36 -36.76 6.56 17.45
CA GLU A 36 -35.82 5.48 17.13
C GLU A 36 -34.74 5.94 16.15
N LYS A 37 -35.12 6.67 15.10
CA LYS A 37 -34.17 7.23 14.13
C LYS A 37 -33.19 8.22 14.78
N LEU A 38 -33.63 9.01 15.75
CA LEU A 38 -32.75 9.92 16.49
C LEU A 38 -31.76 9.13 17.35
N LEU A 39 -32.24 8.12 18.08
CA LEU A 39 -31.40 7.25 18.90
C LEU A 39 -30.34 6.52 18.07
N LEU A 40 -30.73 5.93 16.93
CA LEU A 40 -29.80 5.24 16.03
C LEU A 40 -28.75 6.18 15.44
N ARG A 41 -29.12 7.43 15.14
CA ARG A 41 -28.16 8.45 14.67
C ARG A 41 -27.15 8.82 15.75
N GLU A 42 -27.60 8.94 16.99
CA GLU A 42 -26.71 9.21 18.12
C GLU A 42 -25.74 8.05 18.35
N GLN A 43 -26.23 6.80 18.33
CA GLN A 43 -25.39 5.61 18.46
C GLN A 43 -24.37 5.50 17.32
N LEU A 44 -24.79 5.76 16.07
CA LEU A 44 -23.88 5.74 14.92
C LEU A 44 -22.79 6.82 15.06
N TRP A 45 -23.16 8.02 15.53
CA TRP A 45 -22.20 9.08 15.77
C TRP A 45 -21.22 8.73 16.90
N GLN A 46 -21.71 8.20 18.02
CA GLN A 46 -20.86 7.75 19.14
C GLN A 46 -19.89 6.65 18.70
N SER A 47 -20.39 5.61 18.01
CA SER A 47 -19.56 4.54 17.47
C SER A 47 -18.54 5.06 16.46
N GLY A 48 -18.92 6.02 15.60
CA GLY A 48 -18.00 6.69 14.69
C GLY A 48 -16.89 7.46 15.41
N ALA A 49 -17.22 8.16 16.50
CA ALA A 49 -16.23 8.88 17.32
C ALA A 49 -15.27 7.93 18.04
N GLU A 50 -15.77 6.83 18.60
CA GLU A 50 -14.95 5.79 19.24
C GLU A 50 -14.00 5.12 18.24
N LEU A 51 -14.49 4.79 17.03
CA LEU A 51 -13.65 4.22 15.97
C LEU A 51 -12.55 5.18 15.52
N GLN A 52 -12.86 6.48 15.38
CA GLN A 52 -11.84 7.47 15.04
C GLN A 52 -10.78 7.57 16.15
N GLN A 53 -11.21 7.62 17.42
CA GLN A 53 -10.27 7.65 18.54
C GLN A 53 -9.37 6.40 18.58
N GLN A 54 -9.94 5.22 18.29
CA GLN A 54 -9.17 3.98 18.22
C GLN A 54 -8.19 4.00 17.04
N ALA A 55 -8.59 4.51 15.87
CA ALA A 55 -7.72 4.65 14.72
C ALA A 55 -6.54 5.59 15.02
N ASP A 56 -6.80 6.75 15.63
CA ASP A 56 -5.76 7.71 16.02
C ASP A 56 -4.80 7.10 17.04
N PHE A 57 -5.33 6.39 18.05
CA PHE A 57 -4.52 5.68 19.04
C PHE A 57 -3.65 4.59 18.41
N CYS A 58 -4.22 3.77 17.53
CA CYS A 58 -3.49 2.69 16.84
C CYS A 58 -2.38 3.26 15.94
N SER A 59 -2.65 4.33 15.20
CA SER A 59 -1.65 5.03 14.38
C SER A 59 -0.54 5.64 15.23
N GLY A 60 -0.86 6.26 16.37
CA GLY A 60 0.12 6.78 17.31
C GLY A 60 1.01 5.70 17.94
N LEU A 61 0.39 4.62 18.42
CA LEU A 61 1.10 3.47 18.98
C LEU A 61 1.99 2.78 17.93
N GLY A 62 1.45 2.57 16.73
CA GLY A 62 2.14 1.98 15.60
C GLY A 62 3.34 2.81 15.17
N SER A 63 3.17 4.13 15.02
CA SER A 63 4.24 5.07 14.68
C SER A 63 5.37 5.04 15.72
N ALA A 64 5.04 5.18 17.00
CA ALA A 64 6.04 5.19 18.06
C ALA A 64 6.81 3.86 18.14
N THR A 65 6.09 2.73 18.15
CA THR A 65 6.70 1.41 18.29
C THR A 65 7.52 1.03 17.05
N CYS A 66 7.00 1.27 15.86
CA CYS A 66 7.73 0.93 14.63
C CYS A 66 8.91 1.86 14.37
N SER A 67 8.86 3.12 14.82
CA SER A 67 10.04 3.99 14.76
C SER A 67 11.19 3.46 15.62
N LEU A 68 10.88 2.88 16.79
CA LEU A 68 11.88 2.18 17.60
C LEU A 68 12.37 0.91 16.90
N LEU A 69 11.48 0.09 16.34
CA LEU A 69 11.87 -1.12 15.60
C LEU A 69 12.77 -0.79 14.41
N TRP A 70 12.44 0.25 13.65
CA TRP A 70 13.26 0.71 12.53
C TRP A 70 14.65 1.10 13.02
N SER A 71 14.72 1.88 14.10
CA SER A 71 16.00 2.28 14.70
C SER A 71 16.81 1.06 15.20
N CYS A 72 16.18 0.12 15.90
CA CYS A 72 16.84 -1.07 16.43
C CYS A 72 17.28 -2.06 15.35
N SER A 73 16.51 -2.17 14.26
CA SER A 73 16.82 -3.06 13.12
C SER A 73 18.05 -2.65 12.33
N ALA A 74 18.58 -1.43 12.55
CA ALA A 74 19.86 -1.00 11.98
C ALA A 74 21.06 -1.82 12.51
N SER A 75 20.88 -2.53 13.64
CA SER A 75 21.88 -3.45 14.18
C SER A 75 21.66 -4.87 13.65
N GLU A 76 22.70 -5.45 13.05
CA GLU A 76 22.70 -6.85 12.58
C GLU A 76 22.45 -7.86 13.71
N ASP A 77 22.94 -7.57 14.92
CA ASP A 77 22.71 -8.42 16.10
C ASP A 77 21.22 -8.49 16.45
N THR A 78 20.51 -7.35 16.38
CA THR A 78 19.07 -7.28 16.61
C THR A 78 18.31 -8.14 15.62
N VAL A 79 18.61 -8.02 14.32
CA VAL A 79 17.93 -8.79 13.27
C VAL A 79 18.21 -10.29 13.44
N THR A 80 19.44 -10.66 13.77
CA THR A 80 19.83 -12.05 14.02
C THR A 80 19.12 -12.62 15.26
N HIS A 81 18.94 -11.81 16.31
CA HIS A 81 18.18 -12.21 17.49
C HIS A 81 16.69 -12.43 17.18
N TRP A 82 16.06 -11.54 16.40
CA TRP A 82 14.66 -11.70 15.97
C TRP A 82 14.42 -12.96 15.15
N LEU A 83 15.39 -13.34 14.31
CA LEU A 83 15.38 -14.59 13.56
C LEU A 83 15.47 -15.81 14.49
N ALA A 84 16.42 -15.79 15.43
CA ALA A 84 16.63 -16.89 16.37
C ALA A 84 15.41 -17.14 17.29
N ASP A 85 14.72 -16.07 17.68
CA ASP A 85 13.51 -16.13 18.52
C ASP A 85 12.23 -16.48 17.72
N GLY A 86 12.32 -16.63 16.40
CA GLY A 86 11.21 -17.02 15.52
C GLY A 86 10.09 -15.99 15.38
N LYS A 87 10.22 -14.81 15.98
CA LYS A 87 9.19 -13.75 15.98
C LYS A 87 9.10 -12.99 14.67
N LEU A 88 10.15 -13.03 13.85
CA LEU A 88 10.23 -12.23 12.64
C LEU A 88 9.09 -12.53 11.65
N GLN A 89 8.73 -13.79 11.46
CA GLN A 89 7.67 -14.17 10.51
C GLN A 89 6.32 -13.53 10.84
N SER A 90 5.96 -13.51 12.14
CA SER A 90 4.70 -12.92 12.59
C SER A 90 4.69 -11.41 12.37
N PHE A 91 5.82 -10.75 12.65
CA PHE A 91 5.99 -9.33 12.36
C PHE A 91 5.85 -9.03 10.86
N LEU A 92 6.55 -9.77 9.99
CA LEU A 92 6.51 -9.54 8.55
C LEU A 92 5.12 -9.76 7.95
N THR A 93 4.36 -10.71 8.49
CA THR A 93 2.96 -10.96 8.08
C THR A 93 2.08 -9.74 8.38
N VAL A 94 2.14 -9.22 9.61
CA VAL A 94 1.37 -8.04 10.03
C VAL A 94 1.84 -6.78 9.29
N ALA A 95 3.14 -6.64 9.07
CA ALA A 95 3.71 -5.52 8.32
C ALA A 95 3.21 -5.51 6.87
N GLY A 96 3.25 -6.66 6.18
CA GLY A 96 2.73 -6.81 4.82
C GLY A 96 1.25 -6.46 4.71
N GLN A 97 0.41 -6.95 5.63
CA GLN A 97 -1.02 -6.64 5.66
C GLN A 97 -1.31 -5.16 5.94
N THR A 98 -0.54 -4.55 6.85
CA THR A 98 -0.66 -3.11 7.14
C THR A 98 -0.31 -2.27 5.91
N LEU A 99 0.79 -2.60 5.23
CA LEU A 99 1.19 -1.93 3.99
C LEU A 99 0.15 -2.10 2.89
N GLU A 100 -0.42 -3.30 2.72
CA GLU A 100 -1.48 -3.53 1.72
C GLU A 100 -2.75 -2.75 2.04
N SER A 101 -3.17 -2.72 3.30
CA SER A 101 -4.34 -1.93 3.73
C SER A 101 -4.14 -0.45 3.45
N PHE A 102 -2.96 0.09 3.79
CA PHE A 102 -2.64 1.50 3.59
C PHE A 102 -2.54 1.88 2.11
N VAL A 103 -1.87 1.08 1.27
CA VAL A 103 -1.80 1.38 -0.16
C VAL A 103 -3.18 1.36 -0.82
N ARG A 104 -4.08 0.47 -0.36
CA ARG A 104 -5.47 0.46 -0.84
C ARG A 104 -6.27 1.70 -0.40
N SER A 105 -5.98 2.29 0.77
CA SER A 105 -6.67 3.51 1.22
C SER A 105 -6.22 4.74 0.42
N LEU A 106 -4.95 4.81 -0.01
CA LEU A 106 -4.44 5.90 -0.87
C LEU A 106 -5.28 6.12 -2.14
N ASP A 107 -5.80 5.05 -2.75
CA ASP A 107 -6.64 5.15 -3.95
C ASP A 107 -8.04 5.73 -3.68
N SER A 108 -8.52 5.63 -2.44
CA SER A 108 -9.84 6.11 -2.02
C SER A 108 -9.85 7.60 -1.63
N GLU A 109 -8.68 8.17 -1.30
CA GLU A 109 -8.53 9.52 -0.76
C GLU A 109 -8.34 10.64 -1.81
N VAL A 110 -8.60 10.33 -3.10
CA VAL A 110 -8.44 11.22 -4.26
C VAL A 110 -9.25 12.55 -4.18
N LYS A 111 -10.01 12.82 -3.10
CA LYS A 111 -10.84 14.03 -2.94
C LYS A 111 -10.35 15.06 -1.92
N THR A 112 -9.24 14.87 -1.21
CA THR A 112 -8.75 15.90 -0.27
C THR A 112 -7.25 16.09 -0.39
N GLN A 113 -6.85 17.02 -1.27
CA GLN A 113 -5.47 17.49 -1.50
C GLN A 113 -4.92 18.32 -0.33
N THR A 114 -4.97 17.77 0.88
CA THR A 114 -4.24 18.22 2.05
C THR A 114 -3.84 17.00 2.85
N GLU A 115 -3.11 16.07 2.22
CA GLU A 115 -2.41 15.02 2.95
C GLU A 115 -1.33 15.70 3.80
N ASP A 116 -1.53 15.73 5.11
CA ASP A 116 -0.44 15.98 6.04
C ASP A 116 0.53 14.80 5.91
N HIS A 117 1.58 14.99 5.09
CA HIS A 117 2.63 14.00 4.85
C HIS A 117 3.40 13.63 6.14
N ASN A 118 3.05 14.25 7.27
CA ASN A 118 3.57 13.98 8.59
C ASN A 118 2.54 13.33 9.53
N SER A 119 1.45 12.75 9.00
CA SER A 119 0.51 12.00 9.83
C SER A 119 1.18 10.81 10.52
N GLN A 120 0.68 10.44 11.69
CA GLN A 120 1.21 9.29 12.43
C GLN A 120 1.07 8.00 11.62
N GLU A 121 0.02 7.88 10.80
CA GLU A 121 -0.16 6.75 9.89
C GLU A 121 0.94 6.67 8.83
N HIS A 122 1.30 7.80 8.20
CA HIS A 122 2.41 7.86 7.25
C HIS A 122 3.74 7.47 7.91
N GLN A 123 4.00 7.98 9.12
CA GLN A 123 5.20 7.61 9.88
C GLN A 123 5.22 6.13 10.25
N PHE A 124 4.07 5.57 10.64
CA PHE A 124 3.92 4.17 10.96
C PHE A 124 4.27 3.28 9.77
N VAL A 125 3.68 3.52 8.60
CA VAL A 125 3.95 2.70 7.40
C VAL A 125 5.37 2.86 6.87
N LEU A 126 5.93 4.07 6.94
CA LEU A 126 7.34 4.31 6.60
C LEU A 126 8.27 3.55 7.55
N ALA A 127 7.97 3.54 8.85
CA ALA A 127 8.79 2.83 9.83
C ALA A 127 8.69 1.30 9.67
N LEU A 128 7.52 0.77 9.30
CA LEU A 128 7.38 -0.63 8.93
C LEU A 128 8.24 -0.99 7.72
N ALA A 129 8.08 -0.24 6.62
CA ALA A 129 8.84 -0.46 5.40
C ALA A 129 10.35 -0.31 5.64
N GLY A 130 10.76 0.70 6.41
CA GLY A 130 12.16 0.93 6.78
C GLY A 130 12.76 -0.19 7.64
N THR A 131 11.97 -0.76 8.56
CA THR A 131 12.37 -1.95 9.31
C THR A 131 12.63 -3.13 8.38
N ILE A 132 11.72 -3.37 7.41
CA ILE A 132 11.89 -4.42 6.39
C ILE A 132 13.14 -4.17 5.55
N THR A 133 13.39 -2.92 5.12
CA THR A 133 14.59 -2.55 4.37
C THR A 133 15.88 -2.87 5.13
N ASN A 134 15.92 -2.57 6.44
CA ASN A 134 17.06 -2.88 7.29
C ASN A 134 17.26 -4.40 7.47
N ILE A 135 16.16 -5.16 7.67
CA ILE A 135 16.22 -6.62 7.72
C ILE A 135 16.80 -7.18 6.42
N ALA A 136 16.38 -6.66 5.27
CA ALA A 136 16.91 -7.06 3.97
C ALA A 136 18.39 -6.68 3.79
N ALA A 137 18.88 -5.62 4.44
CA ALA A 137 20.29 -5.25 4.38
C ALA A 137 21.20 -6.26 5.11
N VAL A 138 20.68 -6.95 6.13
CA VAL A 138 21.42 -7.94 6.93
C VAL A 138 21.46 -9.30 6.23
N THR A 139 22.59 -10.01 6.30
CA THR A 139 22.81 -11.28 5.58
C THR A 139 21.84 -12.39 5.98
N SER A 140 21.68 -12.63 7.27
CA SER A 140 20.71 -13.60 7.79
C SER A 140 19.27 -13.19 7.44
N GLY A 141 18.97 -11.89 7.50
CA GLY A 141 17.66 -11.33 7.14
C GLY A 141 17.29 -11.53 5.69
N ARG A 142 18.13 -11.13 4.71
CA ARG A 142 17.86 -11.38 3.28
C ARG A 142 17.75 -12.86 2.92
N ASN A 143 18.57 -13.70 3.55
CA ASN A 143 18.47 -15.15 3.35
C ASN A 143 17.13 -15.70 3.86
N PHE A 144 16.66 -15.21 5.00
CA PHE A 144 15.33 -15.56 5.50
C PHE A 144 14.21 -15.06 4.58
N LEU A 145 14.27 -13.80 4.14
CA LEU A 145 13.27 -13.23 3.23
C LEU A 145 13.13 -14.02 1.93
N SER A 146 14.27 -14.41 1.34
CA SER A 146 14.34 -15.20 0.11
C SER A 146 14.12 -16.71 0.30
N SER A 147 13.79 -17.18 1.50
CA SER A 147 13.57 -18.60 1.78
C SER A 147 12.19 -18.89 2.39
N GLU A 148 11.76 -18.04 3.33
CA GLU A 148 10.62 -18.30 4.21
C GLU A 148 9.56 -17.19 4.15
N ALA A 149 9.91 -15.98 3.68
CA ALA A 149 9.01 -14.83 3.67
C ALA A 149 8.71 -14.30 2.24
N HIS A 150 8.66 -15.21 1.27
CA HIS A 150 8.31 -14.95 -0.14
C HIS A 150 7.04 -14.12 -0.33
N ILE A 151 6.02 -14.40 0.49
CA ILE A 151 4.73 -13.68 0.47
C ILE A 151 4.93 -12.17 0.66
N LEU A 152 5.88 -11.76 1.53
CA LEU A 152 6.16 -10.34 1.73
C LEU A 152 6.79 -9.74 0.48
N LEU A 153 7.74 -10.42 -0.17
CA LEU A 153 8.39 -9.93 -1.38
C LEU A 153 7.39 -9.75 -2.52
N ASP A 154 6.51 -10.72 -2.72
CA ASP A 154 5.41 -10.62 -3.70
C ASP A 154 4.47 -9.47 -3.37
N THR A 155 4.18 -9.29 -2.08
CA THR A 155 3.38 -8.15 -1.61
C THR A 155 4.07 -6.84 -1.97
N LEU A 156 5.36 -6.66 -1.69
CA LEU A 156 6.09 -5.43 -2.02
C LEU A 156 6.04 -5.11 -3.53
N VAL A 157 6.27 -6.11 -4.39
CA VAL A 157 6.16 -5.96 -5.85
C VAL A 157 4.75 -5.52 -6.24
N LYS A 158 3.72 -6.24 -5.78
CA LYS A 158 2.32 -5.92 -6.06
C LYS A 158 1.92 -4.53 -5.57
N LEU A 159 2.38 -4.11 -4.39
CA LEU A 159 2.08 -2.77 -3.85
C LEU A 159 2.72 -1.68 -4.71
N LEU A 160 3.96 -1.87 -5.16
CA LEU A 160 4.61 -0.94 -6.08
C LEU A 160 3.86 -0.82 -7.42
N GLU A 161 3.29 -1.92 -7.93
CA GLU A 161 2.45 -1.92 -9.15
C GLU A 161 1.13 -1.15 -8.97
N LEU A 162 0.53 -1.22 -7.78
CA LEU A 162 -0.75 -0.55 -7.49
C LEU A 162 -0.60 0.96 -7.28
N MET A 163 0.53 1.42 -6.73
CA MET A 163 0.72 2.82 -6.38
C MET A 163 0.93 3.72 -7.61
N LYS A 164 0.04 4.69 -7.80
CA LYS A 164 0.11 5.69 -8.89
C LYS A 164 1.44 6.46 -8.93
N PRO A 165 1.94 6.86 -10.12
CA PRO A 165 3.16 7.67 -10.25
C PRO A 165 3.15 8.94 -9.38
N GLY A 166 4.27 9.25 -8.73
CA GLY A 166 4.41 10.43 -7.86
C GLY A 166 3.69 10.33 -6.50
N VAL A 167 2.84 9.33 -6.29
CA VAL A 167 2.17 9.12 -4.99
C VAL A 167 3.11 8.43 -4.01
N PHE A 168 3.24 9.06 -2.84
CA PHE A 168 4.04 8.64 -1.70
C PHE A 168 5.43 8.04 -2.05
N PRO A 169 6.34 8.81 -2.69
CA PRO A 169 7.61 8.29 -3.20
C PRO A 169 8.50 7.66 -2.13
N LYS A 170 8.50 8.18 -0.91
CA LYS A 170 9.29 7.65 0.21
C LYS A 170 8.99 6.18 0.50
N LEU A 171 7.71 5.80 0.45
CA LEU A 171 7.31 4.42 0.68
C LEU A 171 7.79 3.51 -0.45
N LYS A 172 7.63 3.95 -1.70
CA LYS A 172 8.15 3.23 -2.88
C LYS A 172 9.66 3.00 -2.79
N VAL A 173 10.41 4.03 -2.41
CA VAL A 173 11.87 3.95 -2.24
C VAL A 173 12.25 2.90 -1.22
N LEU A 174 11.60 2.84 -0.05
CA LEU A 174 11.90 1.83 0.97
C LEU A 174 11.62 0.41 0.49
N MET A 175 10.50 0.20 -0.22
CA MET A 175 10.17 -1.11 -0.80
C MET A 175 11.16 -1.51 -1.91
N LEU A 176 11.56 -0.59 -2.78
CA LEU A 176 12.58 -0.83 -3.80
C LEU A 176 13.95 -1.13 -3.18
N MET A 177 14.33 -0.42 -2.11
CA MET A 177 15.56 -0.71 -1.37
C MET A 177 15.52 -2.10 -0.74
N ALA A 178 14.39 -2.52 -0.19
CA ALA A 178 14.24 -3.87 0.36
C ALA A 178 14.41 -4.94 -0.74
N LEU A 179 13.75 -4.77 -1.89
CA LEU A 179 13.89 -5.69 -3.04
C LEU A 179 15.33 -5.72 -3.56
N TYR A 180 15.98 -4.57 -3.72
CA TYR A 180 17.38 -4.48 -4.10
C TYR A 180 18.30 -5.18 -3.08
N ASN A 181 18.08 -4.97 -1.79
CA ASN A 181 18.91 -5.62 -0.76
C ASN A 181 18.77 -7.15 -0.79
N VAL A 182 17.57 -7.67 -1.09
CA VAL A 182 17.35 -9.12 -1.30
C VAL A 182 18.04 -9.61 -2.57
N SER A 183 18.01 -8.83 -3.65
CA SER A 183 18.61 -9.19 -4.94
C SER A 183 20.14 -9.24 -4.93
N ILE A 184 20.80 -8.70 -3.90
CA ILE A 184 22.25 -8.87 -3.68
C ILE A 184 22.63 -10.36 -3.48
N SER A 185 21.71 -11.19 -2.99
CA SER A 185 21.95 -12.63 -2.84
C SER A 185 21.49 -13.42 -4.06
N VAL A 186 22.27 -14.41 -4.51
CA VAL A 186 21.89 -15.26 -5.67
C VAL A 186 20.50 -15.88 -5.51
N LYS A 187 20.18 -16.38 -4.30
CA LYS A 187 18.86 -16.96 -4.02
C LYS A 187 17.73 -15.93 -4.13
N GLY A 188 17.94 -14.75 -3.53
CA GLY A 188 16.96 -13.66 -3.60
C GLY A 188 16.78 -13.12 -5.02
N LEU A 189 17.87 -13.00 -5.78
CA LEU A 189 17.85 -12.57 -7.17
C LEU A 189 17.06 -13.54 -8.05
N LYS A 190 17.34 -14.85 -7.94
CA LYS A 190 16.60 -15.91 -8.66
C LYS A 190 15.11 -15.83 -8.35
N TYR A 191 14.74 -15.68 -7.07
CA TYR A 191 13.34 -15.53 -6.68
C TYR A 191 12.68 -14.29 -7.28
N ILE A 192 13.33 -13.12 -7.19
CA ILE A 192 12.77 -11.85 -7.68
C ILE A 192 12.54 -11.89 -9.20
N ILE A 193 13.44 -12.51 -9.96
CA ILE A 193 13.36 -12.52 -11.42
C ILE A 193 12.37 -13.57 -11.96
N GLU A 194 12.08 -14.61 -11.18
CA GLU A 194 10.97 -15.51 -11.49
C GLU A 194 9.60 -14.80 -11.48
N ASN A 195 9.50 -13.60 -10.88
CA ASN A 195 8.29 -12.80 -10.93
C ASN A 195 8.12 -12.12 -12.30
N PRO A 196 7.11 -12.50 -13.11
CA PRO A 196 6.91 -11.94 -14.45
C PRO A 196 6.51 -10.45 -14.43
N GLY A 197 6.05 -9.93 -13.30
CA GLY A 197 5.72 -8.52 -13.10
C GLY A 197 6.92 -7.62 -12.91
N LEU A 198 8.12 -8.17 -12.64
CA LEU A 198 9.31 -7.38 -12.30
C LEU A 198 9.70 -6.37 -13.39
N MET A 199 9.82 -6.81 -14.64
CA MET A 199 10.25 -5.91 -15.73
C MET A 199 9.19 -4.85 -16.06
N PRO A 200 7.89 -5.19 -16.21
CA PRO A 200 6.83 -4.18 -16.30
C PRO A 200 6.81 -3.18 -15.14
N LEU A 201 7.09 -3.65 -13.92
CA LEU A 201 7.18 -2.81 -12.74
C LEU A 201 8.36 -1.83 -12.84
N ILE A 202 9.57 -2.33 -13.12
CA ILE A 202 10.77 -1.48 -13.28
C ILE A 202 10.50 -0.42 -14.35
N TRP A 203 9.92 -0.80 -15.49
CA TRP A 203 9.55 0.12 -16.55
C TRP A 203 8.61 1.23 -16.06
N THR A 204 7.56 0.86 -15.32
CA THR A 204 6.61 1.81 -14.75
C THR A 204 7.28 2.78 -13.79
N LEU A 205 8.12 2.27 -12.88
CA LEU A 205 8.78 3.08 -11.85
C LEU A 205 9.91 3.96 -12.40
N LEU A 206 10.56 3.58 -13.49
CA LEU A 206 11.46 4.48 -14.22
C LEU A 206 10.73 5.70 -14.79
N ASN A 207 9.40 5.65 -14.91
CA ASN A 207 8.54 6.73 -15.36
C ASN A 207 7.77 7.41 -14.20
N ASP A 208 8.13 7.15 -12.93
CA ASP A 208 7.37 7.63 -11.76
C ASP A 208 7.33 9.17 -11.63
N GLY A 209 8.36 9.85 -12.13
CA GLY A 209 8.52 11.31 -12.02
C GLY A 209 9.33 11.74 -10.79
N ASP A 210 9.32 10.95 -9.72
CA ASP A 210 10.23 11.14 -8.59
C ASP A 210 11.63 10.57 -8.90
N TRP A 211 12.67 11.37 -8.65
CA TRP A 211 14.03 11.02 -9.03
C TRP A 211 14.62 9.89 -8.16
N GLU A 212 14.18 9.76 -6.91
CA GLU A 212 14.70 8.77 -5.98
C GLU A 212 14.07 7.40 -6.27
N VAL A 213 12.78 7.37 -6.61
CA VAL A 213 12.11 6.17 -7.14
C VAL A 213 12.80 5.69 -8.42
N CYS A 214 13.10 6.59 -9.36
CA CYS A 214 13.83 6.24 -10.58
C CYS A 214 15.23 5.66 -10.26
N LEU A 215 15.97 6.28 -9.33
CA LEU A 215 17.30 5.82 -8.92
C LEU A 215 17.27 4.41 -8.35
N HIS A 216 16.33 4.13 -7.44
CA HIS A 216 16.24 2.80 -6.83
C HIS A 216 15.70 1.74 -7.79
N SER A 217 14.88 2.14 -8.76
CA SER A 217 14.47 1.25 -9.87
C SER A 217 15.65 0.88 -10.76
N LEU A 218 16.54 1.83 -11.08
CA LEU A 218 17.78 1.54 -11.80
C LEU A 218 18.70 0.61 -11.02
N ARG A 219 18.86 0.81 -9.71
CA ARG A 219 19.69 -0.08 -8.87
C ARG A 219 19.17 -1.52 -8.88
N LEU A 220 17.84 -1.69 -8.80
CA LEU A 220 17.24 -3.01 -8.92
C LEU A 220 17.50 -3.60 -10.31
N LEU A 221 17.31 -2.83 -11.38
CA LEU A 221 17.65 -3.26 -12.75
C LEU A 221 19.13 -3.68 -12.86
N GLN A 222 20.06 -2.89 -12.34
CA GLN A 222 21.49 -3.22 -12.33
C GLN A 222 21.77 -4.56 -11.65
N SER A 223 21.08 -4.87 -10.55
CA SER A 223 21.24 -6.18 -9.90
C SER A 223 20.81 -7.36 -10.79
N VAL A 224 19.83 -7.14 -11.67
CA VAL A 224 19.38 -8.12 -12.67
C VAL A 224 20.41 -8.27 -13.80
N LEU A 225 21.03 -7.18 -14.23
CA LEU A 225 22.00 -7.18 -15.34
C LEU A 225 23.32 -7.87 -14.99
N LEU A 226 23.68 -7.92 -13.71
CA LEU A 226 24.96 -8.48 -13.25
C LEU A 226 25.03 -10.01 -13.29
N GLU A 227 23.89 -10.71 -13.39
CA GLU A 227 23.86 -12.18 -13.30
C GLU A 227 23.55 -12.83 -14.66
N GLU A 228 24.58 -13.37 -15.29
CA GLU A 228 24.52 -13.94 -16.65
C GLU A 228 23.51 -15.09 -16.78
N GLU A 229 23.41 -15.95 -15.75
CA GLU A 229 22.44 -17.07 -15.71
C GLU A 229 20.99 -16.58 -15.82
N VAL A 230 20.75 -15.31 -15.48
CA VAL A 230 19.42 -14.73 -15.34
C VAL A 230 19.03 -13.82 -16.52
N LEU A 231 19.96 -13.58 -17.45
CA LEU A 231 19.68 -12.88 -18.71
C LEU A 231 18.78 -13.69 -19.65
N LEU A 232 18.78 -15.02 -19.54
CA LEU A 232 17.98 -15.91 -20.39
C LEU A 232 16.46 -15.70 -20.26
N PRO A 233 15.85 -15.67 -19.05
CA PRO A 233 14.42 -15.44 -18.89
C PRO A 233 13.98 -14.01 -19.23
N LEU A 234 14.84 -13.00 -19.03
CA LEU A 234 14.48 -11.59 -19.22
C LEU A 234 15.03 -10.96 -20.51
N GLY A 235 15.79 -11.71 -21.31
CA GLY A 235 16.58 -11.18 -22.41
C GLY A 235 15.79 -10.33 -23.41
N SER A 236 14.57 -10.72 -23.77
CA SER A 236 13.74 -9.91 -24.68
C SER A 236 13.30 -8.57 -24.08
N SER A 237 13.04 -8.53 -22.78
CA SER A 237 12.64 -7.31 -22.06
C SER A 237 13.83 -6.39 -21.78
N LEU A 238 15.01 -6.95 -21.54
CA LEU A 238 16.25 -6.19 -21.34
C LEU A 238 16.77 -5.58 -22.65
N LEU A 239 16.50 -6.22 -23.79
CA LEU A 239 16.86 -5.73 -25.12
C LEU A 239 15.82 -4.77 -25.73
N ASP A 240 14.78 -4.41 -24.98
CA ASP A 240 13.75 -3.48 -25.44
C ASP A 240 14.36 -2.08 -25.73
N PRO A 241 14.25 -1.57 -26.97
CA PRO A 241 14.73 -0.22 -27.32
C PRO A 241 14.10 0.89 -26.46
N ASP A 242 12.86 0.72 -26.01
CA ASP A 242 12.17 1.72 -25.21
C ASP A 242 12.78 1.81 -23.80
N LEU A 243 13.17 0.66 -23.21
CA LEU A 243 13.95 0.61 -21.96
C LEU A 243 15.25 1.39 -22.09
N GLN A 244 16.01 1.12 -23.15
CA GLN A 244 17.28 1.79 -23.40
C GLN A 244 17.10 3.29 -23.62
N ALA A 245 16.09 3.70 -24.38
CA ALA A 245 15.76 5.11 -24.60
C ALA A 245 15.39 5.80 -23.28
N ARG A 246 14.62 5.14 -22.41
CA ARG A 246 14.26 5.70 -21.10
C ARG A 246 15.47 5.86 -20.19
N VAL A 247 16.33 4.84 -20.07
CA VAL A 247 17.57 4.92 -19.29
C VAL A 247 18.48 6.03 -19.85
N SER A 248 18.59 6.15 -21.18
CA SER A 248 19.34 7.22 -21.84
C SER A 248 18.84 8.61 -21.45
N GLN A 249 17.52 8.84 -21.38
CA GLN A 249 16.98 10.13 -20.91
C GLN A 249 17.42 10.47 -19.47
N LEU A 250 17.47 9.47 -18.58
CA LEU A 250 17.89 9.66 -17.19
C LEU A 250 19.37 10.03 -17.04
N THR A 251 20.22 9.75 -18.03
CA THR A 251 21.63 10.20 -18.07
C THR A 251 21.79 11.72 -18.19
N SER A 252 20.71 12.44 -18.46
CA SER A 252 20.67 13.91 -18.49
C SER A 252 20.08 14.52 -17.21
N SER A 253 19.80 13.69 -16.19
CA SER A 253 19.23 14.15 -14.92
C SER A 253 20.13 15.17 -14.21
N VAL A 254 19.52 16.19 -13.61
CA VAL A 254 20.22 17.17 -12.76
C VAL A 254 20.75 16.55 -11.46
N LYS A 255 20.21 15.39 -11.04
CA LYS A 255 20.64 14.67 -9.83
C LYS A 255 21.86 13.81 -10.14
N PRO A 256 23.03 14.07 -9.52
CA PRO A 256 24.26 13.37 -9.88
C PRO A 256 24.20 11.84 -9.69
N SER A 257 23.59 11.38 -8.60
CA SER A 257 23.44 9.96 -8.28
C SER A 257 22.59 9.21 -9.31
N LEU A 258 21.44 9.77 -9.68
CA LEU A 258 20.56 9.21 -10.72
C LEU A 258 21.28 9.20 -12.08
N ARG A 259 21.97 10.29 -12.42
CA ARG A 259 22.75 10.38 -13.66
C ARG A 259 23.78 9.27 -13.77
N GLN A 260 24.59 9.09 -12.72
CA GLN A 260 25.65 8.09 -12.69
C GLN A 260 25.09 6.67 -12.79
N ALA A 261 24.03 6.36 -12.04
CA ALA A 261 23.38 5.06 -12.11
C ALA A 261 22.82 4.78 -13.52
N ALA A 262 22.20 5.77 -14.16
CA ALA A 262 21.67 5.65 -15.51
C ALA A 262 22.77 5.44 -16.55
N GLN A 263 23.92 6.13 -16.42
CA GLN A 263 25.06 5.96 -17.31
C GLN A 263 25.62 4.53 -17.23
N GLN A 264 25.87 4.03 -16.02
CA GLN A 264 26.34 2.67 -15.83
C GLN A 264 25.34 1.63 -16.38
N THR A 265 24.06 1.79 -16.05
CA THR A 265 23.00 0.89 -16.54
C THR A 265 22.92 0.89 -18.06
N LEU A 266 23.10 2.05 -18.71
CA LEU A 266 23.09 2.16 -20.16
C LEU A 266 24.27 1.43 -20.81
N GLU A 267 25.47 1.55 -20.22
CA GLU A 267 26.67 0.83 -20.65
C GLU A 267 26.45 -0.68 -20.55
N ASP A 268 25.90 -1.15 -19.43
CA ASP A 268 25.61 -2.57 -19.19
C ASP A 268 24.60 -3.11 -20.23
N LEU A 269 23.51 -2.37 -20.49
CA LEU A 269 22.51 -2.73 -21.51
C LEU A 269 23.10 -2.77 -22.94
N GLN A 270 24.01 -1.85 -23.26
CA GLN A 270 24.71 -1.84 -24.56
C GLN A 270 25.68 -3.01 -24.70
N ALA A 271 26.39 -3.37 -23.63
CA ALA A 271 27.28 -4.53 -23.62
C ALA A 271 26.52 -5.84 -23.88
N LEU A 272 25.32 -5.98 -23.32
CA LEU A 272 24.42 -7.10 -23.56
C LEU A 272 23.98 -7.20 -25.04
N GLN A 273 23.61 -6.07 -25.65
CA GLN A 273 23.25 -6.03 -27.09
C GLN A 273 24.42 -6.44 -28.01
N GLN A 274 25.65 -6.17 -27.60
CA GLN A 274 26.86 -6.46 -28.36
C GLN A 274 27.40 -7.89 -28.14
N GLY A 275 26.73 -8.71 -27.31
CA GLY A 275 27.15 -10.09 -27.02
C GLY A 275 28.47 -10.17 -26.26
N ARG A 276 28.75 -9.19 -25.37
CA ARG A 276 29.96 -9.13 -24.53
C ARG A 276 29.72 -9.49 -23.04
N GLY A 277 28.63 -10.20 -22.75
CA GLY A 277 28.47 -10.95 -21.50
C GLY A 277 28.93 -12.38 -21.74
#